data_AF-A0A1I8BGG1-F1
#
_entry.id   AF-A0A1I8BGG1-F1
#
_cell.length_a   1.000
_cell.length_b   1.000
_cell.length_c   1.000
_cell.angle_alpha   90.00
_cell.angle_beta   90.00
_cell.angle_gamma   90.00
#
_symmetry.space_group_name_H-M   'P 1'
#
loop_
_entity.id
_entity.type
_entity.pdbx_description
1 polymer ?
#
loop_
_entity_poly.entity_id
_entity_poly.type
_entity_poly.pdbx_seq_one_letter_code
_entity_poly.pdbx_strand_id
1 'polypeptide(L)'
;MRCLYSIQFTPKTFPSCKVNSLRSRSVIITRGEHPIFVATGDDFFTFPVNTIERNKIIDTNGAGDAFSGGFLAALAIGRPLEKCVQAGNFAARTIIQNVGCTFPDTCDYKEY
;
A
#
# COMPACT_ATOMS: atom_id res chain seq x y z
N MET A 1 21.86 -22.39 5.69
CA MET A 1 20.98 -21.76 6.70
C MET A 1 19.70 -21.31 6.01
N ARG A 2 18.57 -21.99 6.29
CA ARG A 2 17.27 -21.73 5.66
C ARG A 2 16.62 -20.52 6.33
N CYS A 3 16.34 -19.47 5.58
CA CYS A 3 15.59 -18.31 6.08
C CYS A 3 14.13 -18.73 6.29
N LEU A 4 13.71 -18.80 7.54
CA LEU A 4 12.36 -19.13 8.00
C LEU A 4 11.49 -17.86 7.99
N TYR A 5 10.90 -17.51 6.84
CA TYR A 5 9.71 -16.63 6.78
C TYR A 5 8.89 -16.93 5.52
N SER A 6 8.44 -18.18 5.37
CA SER A 6 7.22 -18.43 4.59
C SER A 6 6.05 -18.01 5.47
N ILE A 7 5.51 -16.80 5.25
CA ILE A 7 4.16 -16.50 5.72
C ILE A 7 3.25 -17.37 4.85
N GLN A 8 3.02 -18.62 5.29
CA GLN A 8 1.89 -19.39 4.80
C GLN A 8 0.67 -18.71 5.41
N PHE A 9 -0.02 -17.88 4.63
CA PHE A 9 -1.41 -17.54 4.93
C PHE A 9 -2.19 -18.86 4.83
N THR A 10 -2.22 -19.61 5.92
CA THR A 10 -3.24 -20.64 6.09
C THR A 10 -4.59 -19.93 5.99
N PRO A 11 -5.59 -20.49 5.30
CA PRO A 11 -6.95 -19.95 5.26
C PRO A 11 -7.63 -20.15 6.63
N LYS A 12 -7.03 -19.59 7.69
CA LYS A 12 -7.72 -19.34 8.94
C LYS A 12 -8.32 -17.97 8.77
N THR A 13 -9.48 -17.95 8.11
CA THR A 13 -10.39 -16.81 8.12
C THR A 13 -10.56 -16.39 9.56
N PHE A 14 -10.02 -15.23 9.96
CA PHE A 14 -10.40 -14.64 11.23
C PHE A 14 -11.91 -14.39 11.14
N PRO A 15 -12.75 -15.03 11.97
CA PRO A 15 -14.18 -14.79 11.93
C PRO A 15 -14.42 -13.39 12.49
N SER A 16 -14.37 -12.40 11.61
CA SER A 16 -14.88 -11.07 11.90
C SER A 16 -16.39 -11.17 11.86
N CYS A 17 -17.04 -10.78 12.96
CA CYS A 17 -18.50 -10.79 13.12
C CYS A 17 -19.27 -9.99 12.04
N LYS A 18 -18.57 -9.22 11.18
CA LYS A 18 -19.13 -8.56 10.00
C LYS A 18 -18.85 -9.40 8.75
N VAL A 19 -19.77 -10.31 8.45
CA VAL A 19 -19.81 -11.07 7.20
C VAL A 19 -20.51 -10.23 6.13
N ASN A 20 -19.89 -10.06 4.97
CA ASN A 20 -20.49 -9.40 3.81
C ASN A 20 -20.46 -10.37 2.63
N SER A 21 -21.63 -10.80 2.15
CA SER A 21 -21.78 -11.74 1.04
C SER A 21 -21.67 -11.09 -0.34
N LEU A 22 -21.77 -9.76 -0.43
CA LEU A 22 -21.75 -9.02 -1.71
C LEU A 22 -20.35 -8.60 -2.14
N ARG A 23 -19.40 -8.51 -1.20
CA ARG A 23 -18.04 -8.06 -1.46
C ARG A 23 -17.02 -8.74 -0.56
N SER A 24 -15.99 -9.30 -1.18
CA SER A 24 -14.82 -9.82 -0.48
C SER A 24 -14.09 -8.68 0.26
N ARG A 25 -13.56 -8.99 1.44
CA ARG A 25 -12.70 -8.05 2.18
C ARG A 25 -11.31 -8.07 1.56
N SER A 26 -10.73 -6.88 1.38
CA SER A 26 -9.32 -6.73 1.04
C SER A 26 -8.53 -6.23 2.24
N VAL A 27 -7.33 -6.75 2.44
CA VAL A 27 -6.36 -6.33 3.46
C VAL A 27 -5.07 -5.96 2.75
N ILE A 28 -4.58 -4.75 3.00
CA ILE A 28 -3.35 -4.22 2.43
C ILE A 28 -2.38 -3.96 3.58
N ILE A 29 -1.17 -4.49 3.49
CA ILE A 29 -0.13 -4.37 4.52
C ILE A 29 1.08 -3.67 3.91
N THR A 30 1.30 -2.43 4.29
CA THR A 30 2.48 -1.64 3.93
C THR A 30 3.65 -1.94 4.87
N ARG A 31 4.88 -2.06 4.34
CA ARG A 31 6.06 -2.49 5.10
C ARG A 31 7.30 -1.61 4.86
N GLY A 32 7.12 -0.30 4.82
CA GLY A 32 8.22 0.64 4.56
C GLY A 32 8.86 0.39 3.20
N GLU A 33 10.17 0.10 3.18
CA GLU A 33 10.93 -0.21 1.95
C GLU A 33 10.68 -1.63 1.41
N HIS A 34 9.97 -2.49 2.14
CA HIS A 34 9.66 -3.85 1.71
C HIS A 34 8.39 -3.91 0.84
N PRO A 35 8.21 -5.00 0.06
CA PRO A 35 7.00 -5.19 -0.74
C PRO A 35 5.70 -5.09 0.07
N ILE A 36 4.67 -4.57 -0.58
CA ILE A 36 3.31 -4.44 -0.06
C ILE A 36 2.59 -5.76 -0.28
N PHE A 37 1.93 -6.27 0.76
CA PHE A 37 1.08 -7.44 0.64
C PHE A 37 -0.37 -7.04 0.51
N VAL A 38 -1.09 -7.69 -0.40
CA VAL A 38 -2.51 -7.48 -0.61
C VAL A 38 -3.21 -8.83 -0.63
N ALA A 39 -4.14 -9.04 0.29
CA ALA A 39 -5.00 -10.21 0.33
C ALA A 39 -6.43 -9.77 0.01
N THR A 40 -7.12 -10.45 -0.91
CA THR A 40 -8.51 -10.15 -1.26
C THR A 40 -9.26 -11.42 -1.58
N GLY A 41 -10.27 -11.75 -0.78
CA GLY A 41 -10.88 -13.08 -0.85
C GLY A 41 -9.82 -14.16 -0.62
N ASP A 42 -9.63 -15.04 -1.61
CA ASP A 42 -8.63 -16.11 -1.60
C ASP A 42 -7.33 -15.74 -2.33
N ASP A 43 -7.27 -14.57 -2.96
CA ASP A 43 -6.11 -14.11 -3.71
C ASP A 43 -5.09 -13.40 -2.81
N PHE A 44 -3.80 -13.59 -3.13
CA PHE A 44 -2.69 -12.93 -2.48
C PHE A 44 -1.72 -12.35 -3.51
N PHE A 45 -1.44 -11.06 -3.40
CA PHE A 45 -0.56 -10.32 -4.29
C PHE A 45 0.58 -9.68 -3.50
N THR A 46 1.73 -9.55 -4.15
CA THR A 46 2.89 -8.83 -3.64
C THR A 46 3.28 -7.75 -4.64
N PHE A 47 3.32 -6.50 -4.19
CA PHE A 47 3.70 -5.37 -5.03
C PHE A 47 5.06 -4.82 -4.57
N PRO A 48 6.04 -4.68 -5.48
CA PRO A 48 7.33 -4.11 -5.13
C PRO A 48 7.19 -2.63 -4.74
N VAL A 49 8.06 -2.17 -3.84
CA VAL A 49 8.20 -0.76 -3.50
C VAL A 49 9.48 -0.25 -4.13
N ASN A 50 9.38 0.84 -4.90
CA ASN A 50 10.56 1.53 -5.40
C ASN A 50 11.24 2.23 -4.24
N THR A 51 12.40 1.72 -3.85
CA THR A 51 13.17 2.29 -2.74
C THR A 51 13.63 3.71 -3.08
N ILE A 52 13.78 4.51 -2.03
CA ILE A 52 14.42 5.83 -2.09
C ILE A 52 15.77 5.70 -1.38
N GLU A 53 16.80 6.36 -1.89
CA GLU A 53 18.04 6.55 -1.15
C GLU A 53 17.75 7.21 0.21
N ARG A 54 18.38 6.71 1.28
CA ARG A 54 18.10 7.17 2.66
C ARG A 54 18.34 8.67 2.87
N ASN A 55 19.27 9.26 2.12
CA ASN A 55 19.57 10.70 2.17
C ASN A 55 18.43 11.61 1.65
N LYS A 56 17.47 11.05 0.89
CA LYS A 56 16.30 11.78 0.37
C LYS A 56 15.07 11.64 1.29
N ILE A 57 15.14 10.77 2.29
CA ILE A 57 14.07 10.61 3.28
C ILE A 57 14.25 11.69 4.35
N ILE A 58 13.26 12.58 4.47
CA ILE A 58 13.28 13.71 5.40
C ILE A 58 12.49 13.36 6.67
N ASP A 59 11.25 12.89 6.51
CA ASP A 59 10.35 12.53 7.59
C ASP A 59 9.50 11.32 7.16
N THR A 60 9.25 10.35 8.04
CA THR A 60 8.39 9.20 7.74
C THR A 60 6.97 9.36 8.26
N ASN A 61 6.69 10.45 8.98
CA ASN A 61 5.36 10.77 9.49
C ASN A 61 4.36 10.93 8.34
N GLY A 62 3.18 10.35 8.49
CA GLY A 62 2.11 10.46 7.50
C GLY A 62 2.29 9.59 6.26
N ALA A 63 3.35 8.77 6.15
CA ALA A 63 3.54 7.87 5.01
C ALA A 63 2.34 6.91 4.81
N GLY A 64 1.77 6.39 5.89
CA GLY A 64 0.59 5.51 5.85
C GLY A 64 -0.70 6.23 5.48
N ASP A 65 -0.87 7.48 5.94
CA ASP A 65 -2.02 8.32 5.59
C ASP A 65 -1.97 8.72 4.12
N ALA A 66 -0.78 9.09 3.64
CA ALA A 66 -0.51 9.38 2.24
C ALA A 66 -0.78 8.16 1.35
N PHE A 67 -0.31 6.97 1.75
CA PHE A 67 -0.62 5.73 1.06
C PHE A 67 -2.13 5.50 0.95
N SER A 68 -2.84 5.65 2.07
CA SER A 68 -4.29 5.49 2.12
C SER A 68 -5.00 6.51 1.21
N GLY A 69 -4.56 7.77 1.22
CA GLY A 69 -5.10 8.82 0.36
C GLY A 69 -4.92 8.52 -1.13
N GLY A 70 -3.70 8.18 -1.56
CA GLY A 70 -3.43 7.83 -2.96
C GLY A 70 -4.18 6.57 -3.41
N PHE A 71 -4.26 5.56 -2.54
CA PHE A 71 -5.01 4.33 -2.81
C PHE A 71 -6.51 4.62 -2.98
N LEU A 72 -7.10 5.38 -2.06
CA LEU A 72 -8.53 5.73 -2.11
C LEU A 72 -8.87 6.64 -3.29
N ALA A 73 -7.98 7.56 -3.67
CA ALA A 73 -8.16 8.42 -4.83
C ALA A 73 -8.29 7.60 -6.12
N ALA A 74 -7.38 6.63 -6.33
CA ALA A 74 -7.44 5.73 -7.48
C ALA A 74 -8.66 4.78 -7.42
N LEU A 75 -9.00 4.27 -6.24
CA LEU A 75 -10.18 3.42 -6.05
C LEU A 75 -11.48 4.16 -6.38
N ALA A 76 -11.60 5.42 -5.97
CA ALA A 76 -12.80 6.24 -6.17
C ALA A 76 -13.13 6.47 -7.66
N ILE A 77 -12.11 6.51 -8.52
CA ILE A 77 -12.27 6.62 -9.97
C ILE A 77 -12.31 5.24 -10.68
N GLY A 78 -12.45 4.15 -9.93
CA GLY A 78 -12.63 2.80 -10.47
C GLY A 78 -11.36 2.18 -11.06
N ARG A 79 -10.16 2.58 -10.60
CA ARG A 79 -8.92 1.95 -11.06
C ARG A 79 -8.79 0.50 -10.55
N PRO A 80 -8.06 -0.37 -11.29
CA PRO A 80 -7.72 -1.71 -10.81
C PRO A 80 -6.90 -1.67 -9.52
N LEU A 81 -7.00 -2.73 -8.72
CA LEU A 81 -6.31 -2.86 -7.43
C LEU A 81 -4.81 -2.56 -7.49
N GLU A 82 -4.12 -3.06 -8.53
CA GLU A 82 -2.71 -2.78 -8.76
C GLU A 82 -2.43 -1.28 -8.90
N LYS A 83 -3.25 -0.56 -9.68
CA LYS A 83 -3.11 0.89 -9.86
C LYS A 83 -3.39 1.65 -8.57
N CYS A 84 -4.34 1.18 -7.76
CA CYS A 84 -4.58 1.76 -6.43
C CYS A 84 -3.36 1.61 -5.52
N VAL A 85 -2.73 0.44 -5.51
CA VAL A 85 -1.49 0.21 -4.72
C VAL A 85 -0.35 1.08 -5.24
N GLN A 86 -0.20 1.21 -6.56
CA GLN A 86 0.82 2.07 -7.18
C GLN A 86 0.61 3.56 -6.83
N ALA A 87 -0.63 4.05 -6.88
CA ALA A 87 -0.97 5.43 -6.51
C ALA A 87 -0.70 5.72 -5.02
N GLY A 88 -1.09 4.79 -4.13
CA GLY A 88 -0.76 4.90 -2.71
C GLY A 88 0.75 4.90 -2.46
N ASN A 89 1.48 3.99 -3.11
CA ASN A 89 2.93 3.92 -2.96
C ASN A 89 3.63 5.19 -3.46
N PHE A 90 3.16 5.75 -4.57
CA PHE A 90 3.63 7.05 -5.07
C PHE A 90 3.37 8.17 -4.04
N ALA A 91 2.16 8.26 -3.49
CA ALA A 91 1.83 9.29 -2.50
C ALA A 91 2.71 9.18 -1.24
N ALA A 92 2.90 7.96 -0.71
CA ALA A 92 3.80 7.72 0.41
C ALA A 92 5.25 8.12 0.09
N ARG A 93 5.75 7.75 -1.09
CA ARG A 93 7.08 8.12 -1.59
C ARG A 93 7.26 9.64 -1.64
N THR A 94 6.25 10.37 -2.08
CA THR A 94 6.28 11.83 -2.14
C THR A 94 6.30 12.44 -0.75
N ILE A 95 5.44 11.98 0.16
CA ILE A 95 5.36 12.55 1.52
C ILE A 95 6.65 12.32 2.31
N ILE A 96 7.28 11.16 2.20
CA ILE A 96 8.49 10.90 3.02
C ILE A 96 9.72 11.75 2.64
N GLN A 97 9.64 12.45 1.51
CA GLN A 97 10.66 13.39 1.03
C GLN A 97 10.34 14.84 1.44
N ASN A 98 9.35 15.05 2.30
CA ASN A 98 8.92 16.37 2.81
C ASN A 98 8.85 16.36 4.34
N VAL A 99 8.68 17.53 4.95
CA VAL A 99 8.50 17.66 6.41
C VAL A 99 7.04 17.42 6.77
N GLY A 100 6.76 16.42 7.63
CA GLY A 100 5.39 16.03 7.95
C GLY A 100 4.60 15.53 6.73
N CYS A 101 3.28 15.66 6.78
CA CYS A 101 2.38 15.19 5.70
C CYS A 101 2.10 16.27 4.63
N THR A 102 3.14 16.95 4.15
CA THR A 102 3.02 17.99 3.11
C THR A 102 3.46 17.48 1.74
N PHE A 103 2.85 18.00 0.67
CA PHE A 103 3.10 17.59 -0.71
C PHE A 103 3.39 18.83 -1.60
N PRO A 104 4.09 18.65 -2.73
CA PRO A 104 4.33 19.73 -3.68
C PRO A 104 3.01 20.23 -4.33
N ASP A 105 3.03 21.48 -4.82
CA ASP A 105 1.86 22.12 -5.45
C ASP A 105 1.32 21.35 -6.67
N THR A 106 2.18 20.60 -7.35
CA THR A 106 1.83 19.81 -8.52
C THR A 106 2.07 18.33 -8.26
N CYS A 107 1.08 17.50 -8.64
CA CYS A 107 1.21 16.05 -8.62
C CYS A 107 1.85 15.56 -9.93
N ASP A 108 3.03 14.94 -9.84
CA ASP A 108 3.76 14.36 -10.97
C ASP A 108 3.47 12.85 -11.13
N TYR A 109 2.37 12.36 -10.56
CA TYR A 109 1.94 10.97 -10.72
C TYR A 109 1.68 10.66 -12.19
N LYS A 110 2.46 9.71 -12.72
CA LYS A 110 2.27 9.17 -14.07
C LYS A 110 1.74 7.75 -13.94
N GLU A 111 0.59 7.52 -14.56
CA GLU A 111 0.01 6.19 -14.67
C GLU A 111 0.79 5.43 -15.76
N TYR A 112 1.73 4.57 -15.34
CA TYR A 112 2.51 3.70 -16.23
C TYR A 112 1.76 2.43 -16.57
#